data_AF-A0A2S9GGH8-F1
#
_entry.id   AF-A0A2S9GGH8-F1
#
_cell.length_a   1.000
_cell.length_b   1.000
_cell.length_c   1.000
_cell.angle_alpha   90.00
_cell.angle_beta   90.00
_cell.angle_gamma   90.00
#
_symmetry.space_group_name_H-M   'P 1'
#
loop_
_entity.id
_entity.type
_entity.pdbx_description
1 polymer ?
#
loop_
_entity_poly.entity_id
_entity_poly.type
_entity_poly.pdbx_seq_one_letter_code
_entity_poly.pdbx_strand_id
1 'polypeptide(L)'
;AALRVKKAAAQGNCVVDVHYWAGVVPGNTCELAALAAAGVLGFKCFLADSGNPNFGHLSPAQFVEAAQRVADLGSILLVHAESH
;
A
#
# COMPACT_ATOMS: atom_id res chain seq x y z
N ALA A 1 2.39 -6.50 -10.70
CA ALA A 1 2.90 -7.90 -10.73
C ALA A 1 2.79 -8.62 -9.37
N ALA A 2 3.25 -8.03 -8.27
CA ALA A 2 3.34 -8.68 -6.96
C ALA A 2 1.99 -9.18 -6.37
N LEU A 3 0.88 -8.44 -6.57
CA LEU A 3 -0.44 -8.85 -6.06
C LEU A 3 -0.87 -10.22 -6.60
N ARG A 4 -0.64 -10.48 -7.89
CA ARG A 4 -0.97 -11.78 -8.50
C ARG A 4 -0.18 -12.92 -7.88
N VAL A 5 1.12 -12.70 -7.64
CA VAL A 5 1.99 -13.69 -6.97
C VAL A 5 1.52 -13.96 -5.55
N LYS A 6 1.14 -12.92 -4.80
CA LYS A 6 0.60 -13.06 -3.43
C LYS A 6 -0.75 -13.79 -3.42
N LYS A 7 -1.63 -13.51 -4.38
CA LYS A 7 -2.91 -14.23 -4.56
C LYS A 7 -2.66 -15.72 -4.84
N ALA A 8 -1.76 -16.05 -5.78
CA ALA A 8 -1.42 -17.42 -6.10
C ALA A 8 -0.80 -18.17 -4.91
N ALA A 9 0.10 -17.51 -4.16
CA ALA A 9 0.72 -18.11 -2.98
C ALA A 9 -0.28 -18.37 -1.84
N ALA A 10 -1.37 -17.61 -1.74
CA ALA A 10 -2.40 -17.83 -0.72
C ALA A 10 -3.37 -18.96 -1.08
N GLN A 11 -3.52 -19.30 -2.36
CA GLN A 11 -4.43 -20.36 -2.81
C GLN A 11 -4.04 -21.70 -2.17
N GLY A 12 -4.98 -22.31 -1.44
CA GLY A 12 -4.77 -23.58 -0.73
C GLY A 12 -3.95 -23.47 0.57
N ASN A 13 -3.43 -22.28 0.92
CA ASN A 13 -2.62 -22.05 2.12
C ASN A 13 -3.34 -21.25 3.22
N CYS A 14 -4.52 -20.70 2.93
CA CYS A 14 -5.32 -19.93 3.90
C CYS A 14 -6.58 -20.73 4.30
N VAL A 15 -6.84 -20.82 5.60
CA VAL A 15 -8.04 -21.48 6.16
C VAL A 15 -9.20 -20.51 6.41
N VAL A 16 -8.99 -19.22 6.14
CA VAL A 16 -9.96 -18.13 6.24
C VAL A 16 -9.81 -17.21 5.03
N ASP A 17 -10.80 -16.35 4.81
CA ASP A 17 -10.74 -15.33 3.74
C ASP A 17 -9.60 -14.34 3.98
N VAL A 18 -8.87 -14.03 2.91
CA VAL A 18 -7.73 -13.11 2.93
C VAL A 18 -7.89 -12.06 1.85
N HIS A 19 -7.65 -10.81 2.23
CA HIS A 19 -7.58 -9.67 1.33
C HIS A 19 -6.23 -8.95 1.44
N TYR A 20 -5.97 -8.03 0.51
CA TYR A 20 -4.66 -7.41 0.35
C TYR A 20 -4.75 -5.89 0.45
N TRP A 21 -3.78 -5.31 1.16
CA TRP A 21 -3.49 -3.88 1.17
C TRP A 21 -2.32 -3.60 0.22
N ALA A 22 -2.42 -2.54 -0.58
CA ALA A 22 -1.32 -2.05 -1.41
C ALA A 22 -0.36 -1.19 -0.58
N GLY A 23 0.94 -1.32 -0.83
CA GLY A 23 1.93 -0.43 -0.25
C GLY A 23 2.05 0.88 -1.03
N VAL A 24 2.17 2.00 -0.32
CA VAL A 24 2.61 3.27 -0.89
C VAL A 24 4.01 3.56 -0.38
N VAL A 25 4.94 3.66 -1.31
CA VAL A 25 6.38 3.83 -1.08
C VAL A 25 6.90 4.93 -2.02
N PRO A 26 8.09 5.48 -1.78
CA PRO A 26 8.66 6.49 -2.67
C PRO A 26 8.69 6.02 -4.13
N GLY A 27 8.12 6.83 -5.03
CA GLY A 27 8.15 6.61 -6.47
C GLY A 27 7.04 5.73 -7.07
N ASN A 28 6.08 5.21 -6.28
CA ASN A 28 5.05 4.30 -6.79
C ASN A 28 3.62 4.88 -6.89
N THR A 29 3.45 6.21 -6.73
CA THR A 29 2.12 6.85 -6.72
C THR A 29 1.34 6.69 -8.03
N CYS A 30 2.04 6.53 -9.16
CA CYS A 30 1.45 6.26 -10.47
C CYS A 30 0.82 4.85 -10.58
N GLU A 31 1.21 3.91 -9.72
CA GLU A 31 0.71 2.53 -9.73
C GLU A 31 -0.58 2.34 -8.93
N LEU A 32 -0.96 3.30 -8.08
CA LEU A 32 -2.05 3.14 -7.11
C LEU A 32 -3.40 2.87 -7.80
N ALA A 33 -3.68 3.54 -8.91
CA ALA A 33 -4.92 3.33 -9.66
C ALA A 33 -5.03 1.90 -10.22
N ALA A 34 -3.92 1.35 -10.73
CA ALA A 34 -3.90 -0.02 -11.23
C ALA A 34 -4.06 -1.05 -10.09
N LEU A 35 -3.51 -0.77 -8.91
CA LEU A 35 -3.69 -1.62 -7.74
C LEU A 35 -5.12 -1.59 -7.21
N ALA A 36 -5.76 -0.41 -7.16
CA ALA A 36 -7.17 -0.27 -6.85
C ALA A 36 -8.05 -1.07 -7.81
N ALA A 37 -7.83 -0.93 -9.12
CA ALA A 37 -8.54 -1.71 -10.14
C ALA A 37 -8.29 -3.23 -10.01
N ALA A 38 -7.15 -3.65 -9.48
CA ALA A 38 -6.83 -5.05 -9.23
C ALA A 38 -7.46 -5.63 -7.93
N GLY A 39 -8.22 -4.81 -7.20
CA GLY A 39 -9.06 -5.23 -6.06
C GLY A 39 -8.33 -5.30 -4.72
N VAL A 40 -7.37 -4.40 -4.46
CA VAL A 40 -6.88 -4.17 -3.08
C VAL A 40 -7.95 -3.43 -2.27
N LEU A 41 -8.00 -3.66 -0.95
CA LEU A 41 -8.97 -2.97 -0.08
C LEU A 41 -8.62 -1.49 0.17
N GLY A 42 -7.36 -1.15 -0.03
CA GLY A 42 -6.83 0.18 0.13
C GLY A 42 -5.31 0.14 0.22
N PHE A 43 -4.75 1.16 0.86
CA PHE A 43 -3.33 1.47 0.82
C PHE A 43 -2.74 1.59 2.24
N LYS A 44 -1.43 1.36 2.37
CA LYS A 44 -0.67 1.50 3.62
C LYS A 44 0.65 2.20 3.35
N CYS A 45 1.01 3.19 4.17
CA CYS A 45 2.32 3.85 4.13
C CYS A 45 2.96 3.93 5.53
N PHE A 46 4.25 4.26 5.57
CA PHE A 46 4.97 4.61 6.79
C PHE A 46 5.44 6.07 6.72
N LEU A 47 5.40 6.77 7.86
CA LEU A 47 5.96 8.13 8.01
C LEU A 47 7.32 8.13 8.74
N ALA A 48 7.69 7.01 9.35
CA ALA A 48 9.00 6.75 9.97
C ALA A 48 9.61 5.49 9.34
N ASP A 49 10.91 5.25 9.56
CA ASP A 49 11.60 4.07 9.04
C ASP A 49 10.82 2.77 9.36
N SER A 50 10.54 1.98 8.33
CA SER A 50 9.79 0.73 8.46
C SER A 50 10.65 -0.43 8.96
N GLY A 51 11.98 -0.26 8.97
CA GLY A 51 12.94 -1.34 9.20
C GLY A 51 13.04 -2.33 8.03
N ASN A 52 12.34 -2.09 6.92
CA ASN A 52 12.37 -2.92 5.72
C ASN A 52 12.92 -2.11 4.53
N PRO A 53 14.10 -2.46 3.99
CA PRO A 53 14.70 -1.71 2.88
C PRO A 53 13.87 -1.76 1.59
N ASN A 54 12.93 -2.72 1.46
CA ASN A 54 12.03 -2.84 0.32
C ASN A 54 10.69 -2.12 0.54
N PHE A 55 10.53 -1.39 1.65
CA PHE A 55 9.32 -0.62 1.97
C PHE A 55 9.71 0.73 2.61
N GLY A 56 10.25 1.63 1.81
CA GLY A 56 10.66 2.96 2.29
C GLY A 56 9.50 3.79 2.84
N HIS A 57 9.81 4.65 3.82
CA HIS A 57 8.86 5.61 4.37
C HIS A 57 8.68 6.83 3.46
N LEU A 58 7.55 7.52 3.58
CA LEU A 58 7.25 8.72 2.82
C LEU A 58 7.79 9.96 3.54
N SER A 59 8.34 10.90 2.78
CA SER A 59 8.53 12.27 3.27
C SER A 59 7.18 12.97 3.47
N PRO A 60 7.11 14.10 4.21
CA PRO A 60 5.86 14.84 4.37
C PRO A 60 5.21 15.25 3.04
N ALA A 61 6.00 15.69 2.06
CA ALA A 61 5.49 16.06 0.74
C ALA A 61 4.94 14.84 -0.02
N GLN A 62 5.63 13.70 0.04
CA GLN A 62 5.17 12.46 -0.57
C GLN A 62 3.91 11.92 0.12
N PHE A 63 3.77 12.10 1.43
CA PHE A 63 2.56 11.72 2.15
C PHE A 63 1.35 12.53 1.70
N VAL A 64 1.47 13.85 1.52
CA VAL A 64 0.38 14.69 1.00
C VAL A 64 -0.03 14.24 -0.41
N GLU A 65 0.94 14.00 -1.30
CA GLU A 65 0.67 13.48 -2.65
C GLU A 65 -0.05 12.13 -2.60
N ALA A 66 0.45 11.20 -1.78
CA ALA A 66 -0.13 9.88 -1.61
C ALA A 66 -1.56 9.94 -1.06
N ALA A 67 -1.80 10.75 -0.02
CA ALA A 67 -3.11 10.92 0.59
C ALA A 67 -4.12 11.49 -0.41
N GLN A 68 -3.73 12.52 -1.17
CA GLN A 68 -4.57 13.08 -2.22
C GLN A 68 -4.88 12.03 -3.29
N ARG A 69 -3.87 11.28 -3.74
CA ARG A 69 -4.06 10.27 -4.77
C ARG A 69 -4.99 9.14 -4.32
N VAL A 70 -4.89 8.70 -3.06
CA VAL A 70 -5.78 7.69 -2.48
C VAL A 70 -7.20 8.23 -2.31
N ALA A 71 -7.35 9.50 -1.94
CA ALA A 71 -8.65 10.17 -1.86
C ALA A 71 -9.33 10.28 -3.24
N ASP A 72 -8.59 10.63 -4.29
CA ASP A 72 -9.10 10.68 -5.68
C ASP A 72 -9.61 9.31 -6.16
N LEU A 73 -9.06 8.22 -5.62
CA LEU A 73 -9.48 6.84 -5.89
C LEU A 73 -10.68 6.41 -5.04
N GLY A 74 -11.16 7.25 -4.12
CA GLY A 74 -12.23 6.91 -3.18
C GLY A 74 -11.85 5.76 -2.23
N SER A 75 -10.57 5.62 -1.90
CA SER A 75 -10.03 4.48 -1.15
C SER A 75 -9.51 4.90 0.24
N ILE A 76 -9.04 3.91 1.01
CA ILE A 76 -8.58 4.08 2.40
C ILE A 76 -7.04 4.08 2.43
N LEU A 77 -6.44 5.02 3.16
CA LEU A 77 -5.01 5.03 3.46
C LEU A 77 -4.79 4.74 4.96
N LEU A 78 -4.16 3.61 5.25
CA LEU A 78 -3.63 3.29 6.57
C LEU A 78 -2.24 3.90 6.73
N VAL A 79 -1.94 4.43 7.92
CA VAL A 79 -0.69 5.16 8.17
C VAL A 79 -0.04 4.61 9.44
N HIS A 80 1.25 4.34 9.36
CA HIS A 80 2.09 4.21 10.56
C HIS A 80 2.71 5.58 10.85
N ALA A 81 2.19 6.25 11.88
CA ALA A 81 2.47 7.65 12.19
C ALA A 81 3.25 7.75 13.50
N GLU A 82 4.58 7.83 13.39
CA GLU A 82 5.51 8.00 14.51
C GLU A 82 6.48 9.14 14.18
N SER A 83 7.04 9.76 15.21
CA SER A 83 8.12 10.75 15.12
C SER A 83 9.14 10.39 16.20
N HIS A 84 10.35 10.01 15.79
CA HIS A 84 11.46 9.67 16.69
C HIS A 84 12.40 10.86 16.87
#